data_AF-A0A4R7GGX6-F1
#
_entry.id   AF-A0A4R7GGX6-F1
#
_cell.length_a   1.000
_cell.length_b   1.000
_cell.length_c   1.000
_cell.angle_alpha   90.00
_cell.angle_beta   90.00
_cell.angle_gamma   90.00
#
_symmetry.space_group_name_H-M   'P 1'
#
loop_
_entity.id
_entity.type
_entity.pdbx_description
1 polymer ?
#
loop_
_entity_poly.entity_id
_entity_poly.type
_entity_poly.pdbx_seq_one_letter_code
_entity_poly.pdbx_strand_id
1 'polypeptide(L)'
;MQISNKKKITLTPWSSKWRNIFKNESDNLRTNISGASYNIHIEHVGSTSIEHIIAKPNIDILLTVDEWSHIADILQHLDTLGYKIIEQCDKTPRYFLTKSVQCDSIEAINLHITIPTSRWGTDMSLFRDILNEDESLKKKYSELKSELIKKHHNDLESYTSGKSDFISSILRKEYSLYDATNLLSHQRAELDMAGKYQIKMMLAQFFLAILSATSVYIDDNFFLLLVAFFGVITTIFWLRFEHLQQRHRQAGDQARRALLIKNGLKGVFSNKQNVSIYKNFTASIDDKNLSIDTYFSTKKTPGYQRLTEMIEESSYWTCALQKTSAKIMLLFLSLLLLLFIIIGWVSSVTIQSPTIFSIARTLIAFLILLLSSDYLGVMLSYFNATKTITDIFERIEGIEGRNYLEADVLLLMSDYNAAIEKSPNTLPCLYKINNKSLTKEWRRYIHHKNNRKTL
;
A
#
# COMPACT_ATOMS: atom_id res chain seq x y z
N MET A 1 33.87 -51.89 -5.62
CA MET A 1 33.39 -50.90 -6.61
C MET A 1 31.85 -50.87 -6.53
N GLN A 2 31.29 -50.05 -5.64
CA GLN A 2 29.83 -49.89 -5.55
C GLN A 2 29.40 -48.95 -6.66
N ILE A 3 28.69 -49.49 -7.66
CA ILE A 3 28.02 -48.69 -8.68
C ILE A 3 26.85 -48.00 -7.97
N SER A 4 27.04 -46.75 -7.53
CA SER A 4 25.92 -45.92 -7.06
C SER A 4 24.99 -45.74 -8.25
N ASN A 5 23.85 -46.42 -8.25
CA ASN A 5 22.85 -46.32 -9.29
C ASN A 5 22.23 -44.90 -9.23
N LYS A 6 22.83 -43.93 -9.93
CA LYS A 6 22.34 -42.54 -9.97
C LYS A 6 20.98 -42.54 -10.67
N LYS A 7 19.91 -42.39 -9.90
CA LYS A 7 18.53 -42.33 -10.41
C LYS A 7 18.41 -41.18 -11.41
N LYS A 8 18.01 -41.49 -12.65
CA LYS A 8 17.83 -40.52 -13.73
C LYS A 8 16.68 -39.56 -13.39
N ILE A 9 16.90 -38.26 -13.61
CA ILE A 9 15.89 -37.22 -13.40
C ILE A 9 14.84 -37.32 -14.51
N THR A 10 13.58 -37.47 -14.14
CA THR A 10 12.44 -37.55 -15.07
C THR A 10 11.46 -36.42 -14.78
N LEU A 11 11.00 -35.72 -15.83
CA LEU A 11 9.89 -34.77 -15.71
C LEU A 11 8.63 -35.40 -16.26
N THR A 12 7.53 -35.09 -15.62
CA THR A 12 6.19 -35.43 -16.08
C THR A 12 5.39 -34.16 -16.34
N PRO A 13 4.39 -34.22 -17.23
CA PRO A 13 3.37 -33.18 -17.32
C PRO A 13 2.70 -32.96 -15.96
N TRP A 14 2.14 -31.77 -15.77
CA TRP A 14 1.39 -31.46 -14.58
C TRP A 14 0.22 -32.43 -14.37
N SER A 15 -0.01 -32.84 -13.12
CA SER A 15 -1.11 -33.72 -12.74
C SER A 15 -1.96 -33.10 -11.63
N SER A 16 -3.27 -33.06 -11.83
CA SER A 16 -4.23 -32.59 -10.81
C SER A 16 -4.20 -33.44 -9.53
N LYS A 17 -3.72 -34.70 -9.61
CA LYS A 17 -3.52 -35.58 -8.45
C LYS A 17 -2.55 -34.98 -7.43
N TRP A 18 -1.58 -34.17 -7.86
CA TRP A 18 -0.61 -33.55 -6.94
C TRP A 18 -1.28 -32.64 -5.91
N ARG A 19 -2.35 -31.95 -6.29
CA ARG A 19 -3.13 -31.12 -5.35
C ARG A 19 -3.78 -31.97 -4.26
N ASN A 20 -4.34 -33.12 -4.64
CA ASN A 20 -4.99 -34.02 -3.68
C ASN A 20 -3.96 -34.67 -2.75
N ILE A 21 -2.78 -35.05 -3.28
CA ILE A 21 -1.69 -35.61 -2.47
C ILE A 21 -1.17 -34.57 -1.49
N PHE A 22 -0.92 -33.34 -1.95
CA PHE A 22 -0.55 -32.22 -1.08
C PHE A 22 -1.61 -32.00 0.01
N LYS A 23 -2.89 -31.96 -0.36
CA LYS A 23 -3.98 -31.74 0.59
C LYS A 23 -4.00 -32.81 1.68
N ASN A 24 -3.96 -34.09 1.29
CA ASN A 24 -3.95 -35.20 2.24
C ASN A 24 -2.75 -35.15 3.18
N GLU A 25 -1.55 -34.86 2.66
CA GLU A 25 -0.37 -34.74 3.51
C GLU A 25 -0.42 -33.50 4.41
N SER A 26 -0.92 -32.37 3.91
CA SER A 26 -1.14 -31.17 4.71
C SER A 26 -2.13 -31.42 5.84
N ASP A 27 -3.22 -32.15 5.58
CA ASP A 27 -4.21 -32.50 6.59
C ASP A 27 -3.58 -33.44 7.64
N ASN A 28 -2.80 -34.44 7.21
CA ASN A 28 -2.05 -35.32 8.09
C ASN A 28 -1.05 -34.55 8.98
N LEU A 29 -0.31 -33.59 8.42
CA LEU A 29 0.61 -32.74 9.16
C LEU A 29 -0.14 -31.88 10.19
N ARG A 30 -1.27 -31.27 9.82
CA ARG A 30 -2.10 -30.48 10.75
C ARG A 30 -2.62 -31.34 11.90
N THR A 31 -3.15 -32.53 11.62
CA THR A 31 -3.67 -33.41 12.67
C THR A 31 -2.60 -33.83 13.67
N ASN A 32 -1.40 -34.19 13.19
CA ASN A 32 -0.34 -34.72 14.05
C ASN A 32 0.55 -33.65 14.70
N ILE A 33 0.65 -32.45 14.10
CA ILE A 33 1.48 -31.35 14.61
C ILE A 33 0.61 -30.30 15.32
N SER A 34 -0.46 -29.80 14.70
CA SER A 34 -1.32 -28.78 15.33
C SER A 34 -2.16 -29.31 16.48
N GLY A 35 -2.38 -30.63 16.57
CA GLY A 35 -2.99 -31.28 17.74
C GLY A 35 -2.21 -31.04 19.05
N ALA A 36 -0.94 -30.61 18.95
CA ALA A 36 -0.08 -30.25 20.07
C ALA A 36 -0.06 -28.74 20.40
N SER A 37 -1.01 -27.96 19.89
CA SER A 37 -1.16 -26.50 20.11
C SER A 37 -0.12 -25.58 19.45
N TYR A 38 0.61 -26.06 18.44
CA TYR A 38 1.55 -25.22 17.69
C TYR A 38 0.85 -24.43 16.57
N ASN A 39 1.12 -23.12 16.48
CA ASN A 39 0.67 -22.32 15.34
C ASN A 39 1.57 -22.57 14.13
N ILE A 40 1.01 -23.22 13.10
CA ILE A 40 1.72 -23.57 11.87
C ILE A 40 0.95 -23.15 10.62
N HIS A 41 1.68 -22.70 9.61
CA HIS A 41 1.17 -22.44 8.27
C HIS A 41 1.74 -23.46 7.29
N ILE A 42 0.91 -23.98 6.40
CA ILE A 42 1.32 -25.02 5.43
C ILE A 42 0.90 -24.57 4.03
N GLU A 43 1.86 -24.54 3.12
CA GLU A 43 1.65 -24.17 1.72
C GLU A 43 2.21 -25.23 0.76
N HIS A 44 1.55 -25.41 -0.38
CA HIS A 44 2.10 -26.17 -1.51
C HIS A 44 3.04 -25.26 -2.29
N VAL A 45 4.32 -25.60 -2.35
CA VAL A 45 5.35 -24.85 -3.08
C VAL A 45 6.04 -25.73 -4.14
N GLY A 46 7.10 -25.23 -4.75
CA GLY A 46 7.83 -25.96 -5.79
C GLY A 46 7.09 -26.02 -7.13
N SER A 47 7.55 -26.86 -8.05
CA SER A 47 6.95 -26.93 -9.38
C SER A 47 5.60 -27.65 -9.41
N THR A 48 5.34 -28.58 -8.48
CA THR A 48 4.07 -29.34 -8.48
C THR A 48 2.85 -28.53 -8.03
N SER A 49 3.07 -27.35 -7.43
CA SER A 49 2.01 -26.39 -7.08
C SER A 49 1.68 -25.41 -8.20
N ILE A 50 2.39 -25.46 -9.33
CA ILE A 50 2.16 -24.59 -10.48
C ILE A 50 1.37 -25.36 -11.54
N GLU A 51 0.17 -24.90 -11.86
CA GLU A 51 -0.70 -25.58 -12.82
C GLU A 51 -0.09 -25.59 -14.23
N HIS A 52 -0.24 -26.73 -14.92
CA HIS A 52 0.20 -26.93 -16.31
C HIS A 52 1.72 -26.86 -16.54
N ILE A 53 2.55 -26.92 -15.49
CA ILE A 53 4.01 -26.96 -15.62
C ILE A 53 4.56 -28.39 -15.71
N ILE A 54 5.62 -28.60 -16.49
CA ILE A 54 6.38 -29.87 -16.39
C ILE A 54 7.19 -29.88 -15.09
N ALA A 55 7.22 -30.99 -14.36
CA ALA A 55 7.91 -31.03 -13.08
C ALA A 55 8.50 -32.41 -12.79
N LYS A 56 9.52 -32.44 -11.94
CA LYS A 56 9.86 -33.68 -11.24
C LYS A 56 8.69 -33.95 -10.28
N PRO A 57 8.13 -35.16 -10.22
CA PRO A 57 6.92 -35.43 -9.44
C PRO A 57 7.24 -35.54 -7.93
N ASN A 58 7.76 -34.47 -7.34
CA ASN A 58 7.99 -34.30 -5.90
C ASN A 58 6.99 -33.28 -5.37
N ILE A 59 6.32 -33.59 -4.25
CA ILE A 59 5.46 -32.60 -3.57
C ILE A 59 6.34 -31.81 -2.63
N ASP A 60 6.54 -30.51 -2.91
CA ASP A 60 7.25 -29.61 -2.00
C ASP A 60 6.25 -28.87 -1.11
N ILE A 61 6.41 -29.01 0.20
CA ILE A 61 5.56 -28.40 1.22
C ILE A 61 6.39 -27.39 1.99
N LEU A 62 5.90 -26.16 2.12
CA LEU A 62 6.46 -25.17 3.03
C LEU A 62 5.66 -25.20 4.33
N LEU A 63 6.34 -25.51 5.44
CA LEU A 63 5.82 -25.48 6.80
C LEU A 63 6.45 -24.30 7.53
N THR A 64 5.63 -23.30 7.86
CA THR A 64 6.05 -22.13 8.62
C THR A 64 5.64 -22.31 10.08
N VAL A 65 6.59 -22.11 10.99
CA VAL A 65 6.38 -22.23 12.45
C VAL A 65 6.59 -20.86 13.08
N ASP A 66 5.58 -20.34 13.77
CA ASP A 66 5.65 -19.01 14.38
C ASP A 66 6.65 -18.96 15.55
N GLU A 67 6.63 -19.99 16.40
CA GLU A 67 7.49 -20.11 17.58
C GLU A 67 8.57 -21.16 17.37
N TRP A 68 9.76 -20.72 16.94
CA TRP A 68 10.88 -21.62 16.62
C TRP A 68 11.39 -22.41 17.85
N SER A 69 11.06 -21.99 19.07
CA SER A 69 11.33 -22.74 20.31
C SER A 69 10.74 -24.16 20.29
N HIS A 70 9.64 -24.38 19.59
CA HIS A 70 8.98 -25.68 19.51
C HIS A 70 9.52 -26.61 18.41
N ILE A 71 10.54 -26.18 17.66
CA ILE A 71 11.01 -26.92 16.49
C ILE A 71 11.50 -28.33 16.84
N ALA A 72 12.12 -28.52 18.01
CA ALA A 72 12.62 -29.83 18.44
C ALA A 72 11.47 -30.85 18.57
N ASP A 73 10.37 -30.45 19.21
CA ASP A 73 9.18 -31.28 19.37
C ASP A 73 8.53 -31.57 18.01
N ILE A 74 8.43 -30.55 17.15
CA ILE A 74 7.87 -30.70 15.79
C ILE A 74 8.70 -31.70 14.98
N LEU A 75 10.03 -31.64 15.05
CA LEU A 75 10.92 -32.58 14.37
C LEU A 75 10.73 -34.02 14.88
N GLN A 76 10.50 -34.21 16.18
CA GLN A 76 10.21 -35.52 16.74
C GLN A 76 8.90 -36.11 16.18
N HIS A 77 7.84 -35.30 16.10
CA HIS A 77 6.58 -35.72 15.46
C HIS A 77 6.78 -36.02 13.97
N LEU A 78 7.59 -35.24 13.26
CA LEU A 78 7.87 -35.47 11.85
C LEU A 78 8.64 -36.77 11.60
N ASP A 79 9.55 -37.14 12.50
CA ASP A 79 10.29 -38.40 12.41
C ASP A 79 9.36 -39.62 12.52
N THR A 80 8.35 -39.57 13.41
CA THR A 80 7.34 -40.65 13.52
C THR A 80 6.44 -40.74 12.28
N LEU A 81 6.24 -39.64 11.57
CA LEU A 81 5.54 -39.58 10.29
C LEU A 81 6.40 -40.01 9.08
N GLY A 82 7.66 -40.38 9.32
CA GLY A 82 8.60 -40.90 8.32
C GLY A 82 9.40 -39.83 7.57
N TYR A 83 9.40 -38.57 8.04
CA TYR A 83 10.28 -37.55 7.48
C TYR A 83 11.70 -37.69 8.02
N LYS A 84 12.68 -37.55 7.13
CA LYS A 84 14.10 -37.60 7.46
C LYS A 84 14.77 -36.27 7.13
N ILE A 85 15.56 -35.75 8.08
CA ILE A 85 16.31 -34.50 7.91
C ILE A 85 17.41 -34.73 6.87
N ILE A 86 17.40 -33.90 5.84
CA ILE A 86 18.41 -33.86 4.78
C ILE A 86 19.35 -32.68 4.96
N GLU A 87 18.81 -31.53 5.38
CA GLU A 87 19.59 -30.32 5.61
C GLU A 87 19.06 -29.54 6.82
N GLN A 88 19.98 -28.91 7.55
CA GLN A 88 19.72 -27.98 8.64
C GLN A 88 20.60 -26.75 8.45
N CYS A 89 20.03 -25.56 8.65
CA CYS A 89 20.80 -24.32 8.70
C CYS A 89 20.35 -23.47 9.89
N ASP A 90 21.26 -23.30 10.86
CA ASP A 90 20.97 -22.56 12.10
C ASP A 90 21.08 -21.04 11.91
N LYS A 91 21.92 -20.57 10.97
CA LYS A 91 22.11 -19.14 10.68
C LYS A 91 20.85 -18.48 10.10
N THR A 92 20.09 -19.24 9.32
CA THR A 92 18.81 -18.85 8.76
C THR A 92 17.83 -19.97 9.11
N PRO A 93 17.14 -19.89 10.26
CA PRO A 93 16.44 -21.02 10.87
C PRO A 93 15.58 -21.78 9.86
N ARG A 94 16.09 -22.93 9.39
CA ARG A 94 15.41 -23.79 8.43
C ARG A 94 15.82 -25.25 8.54
N TYR A 95 14.88 -26.11 8.20
CA TYR A 95 15.12 -27.52 7.94
C TYR A 95 14.60 -27.91 6.56
N PHE A 96 15.28 -28.85 5.93
CA PHE A 96 14.79 -29.56 4.75
C PHE A 96 14.70 -31.05 5.07
N LEU A 97 13.48 -31.59 5.01
CA LEU A 97 13.21 -32.99 5.26
C LEU A 97 12.63 -33.64 4.00
N THR A 98 12.85 -34.94 3.86
CA THR A 98 12.22 -35.75 2.81
C THR A 98 11.50 -36.94 3.42
N LYS A 99 10.38 -37.31 2.82
CA LYS A 99 9.64 -38.54 3.10
C LYS A 99 9.51 -39.33 1.80
N SER A 100 10.09 -40.53 1.81
CA SER A 100 9.93 -41.47 0.70
C SER A 100 8.51 -42.01 0.70
N VAL A 101 7.91 -42.13 -0.48
CA VAL A 101 6.53 -42.61 -0.65
C VAL A 101 6.50 -43.75 -1.65
N GLN A 102 5.70 -44.76 -1.37
CA GLN A 102 5.37 -45.81 -2.34
C GLN A 102 4.10 -45.39 -3.07
N CYS A 103 4.27 -44.56 -4.12
CA CYS A 103 3.16 -44.05 -4.92
C CYS A 103 3.62 -43.88 -6.37
N ASP A 104 2.81 -44.32 -7.35
CA ASP A 104 3.17 -44.16 -8.76
C ASP A 104 3.08 -42.71 -9.25
N SER A 105 2.36 -41.85 -8.52
CA SER A 105 2.10 -40.46 -8.94
C SER A 105 3.18 -39.47 -8.50
N ILE A 106 3.99 -39.82 -7.49
CA ILE A 106 5.04 -38.98 -6.93
C ILE A 106 6.24 -39.79 -6.45
N GLU A 107 7.44 -39.23 -6.52
CA GLU A 107 8.67 -39.89 -6.08
C GLU A 107 8.99 -39.65 -4.59
N ALA A 108 8.63 -38.48 -4.07
CA ALA A 108 8.93 -38.08 -2.70
C ALA A 108 8.05 -36.90 -2.27
N ILE A 109 7.93 -36.72 -0.95
CA ILE A 109 7.42 -35.50 -0.33
C ILE A 109 8.60 -34.78 0.32
N ASN A 110 8.79 -33.53 -0.06
CA ASN A 110 9.82 -32.62 0.39
C ASN A 110 9.18 -31.62 1.36
N LEU A 111 9.71 -31.47 2.57
CA LEU A 111 9.20 -30.56 3.59
C LEU A 111 10.26 -29.51 3.92
N HIS A 112 9.94 -28.26 3.66
CA HIS A 112 10.76 -27.08 3.95
C HIS A 112 10.19 -26.41 5.19
N ILE A 113 10.94 -26.39 6.30
CA ILE A 113 10.47 -25.80 7.56
C ILE A 113 11.19 -24.48 7.80
N THR A 114 10.45 -23.40 8.06
CA THR A 114 11.03 -22.06 8.27
C THR A 114 10.22 -21.21 9.27
N ILE A 115 10.75 -20.05 9.66
CA ILE A 115 10.00 -18.99 10.35
C ILE A 115 9.28 -18.06 9.36
N PRO A 116 8.20 -17.34 9.75
CA PRO A 116 7.43 -16.46 8.85
C PRO A 116 8.25 -15.40 8.11
N THR A 117 9.33 -14.91 8.73
CA THR A 117 10.20 -13.88 8.16
C THR A 117 11.33 -14.44 7.29
N SER A 118 11.37 -15.75 7.09
CA SER A 118 12.41 -16.41 6.32
C SER A 118 12.32 -16.06 4.84
N ARG A 119 13.41 -15.50 4.31
CA ARG A 119 13.52 -15.18 2.90
C ARG A 119 13.38 -16.41 2.02
N TRP A 120 13.92 -17.54 2.48
CA TRP A 120 13.84 -18.82 1.79
C TRP A 120 12.40 -19.28 1.54
N GLY A 121 11.57 -19.30 2.59
CA GLY A 121 10.16 -19.66 2.47
C GLY A 121 9.38 -18.66 1.63
N THR A 122 9.63 -17.36 1.85
CA THR A 122 8.98 -16.28 1.08
C THR A 122 9.27 -16.39 -0.41
N ASP A 123 10.52 -16.64 -0.79
CA ASP A 123 10.95 -16.78 -2.19
C ASP A 123 10.27 -17.98 -2.87
N MET A 124 10.06 -19.10 -2.15
CA MET A 124 9.36 -20.27 -2.67
C MET A 124 7.90 -19.98 -2.99
N SER A 125 7.17 -19.39 -2.04
CA SER A 125 5.76 -19.01 -2.25
C SER A 125 5.62 -17.94 -3.33
N LEU A 126 6.50 -16.93 -3.33
CA LEU A 126 6.50 -15.86 -4.32
C LEU A 126 6.75 -16.38 -5.73
N PHE A 127 7.76 -17.24 -5.91
CA PHE A 127 8.08 -17.80 -7.23
C PHE A 127 6.93 -18.66 -7.78
N ARG A 128 6.26 -19.45 -6.92
CA ARG A 128 5.04 -20.17 -7.29
C ARG A 128 3.96 -19.22 -7.79
N ASP A 129 3.67 -18.18 -7.01
CA ASP A 129 2.58 -17.24 -7.31
C ASP A 129 2.83 -16.52 -8.64
N ILE A 130 4.06 -16.03 -8.88
CA ILE A 130 4.45 -15.39 -10.15
C ILE A 130 4.20 -16.32 -11.34
N LEU A 131 4.62 -17.59 -11.26
CA LEU A 131 4.47 -18.51 -12.38
C LEU A 131 3.03 -18.98 -12.62
N ASN A 132 2.17 -18.97 -11.59
CA ASN A 132 0.74 -19.24 -11.78
C ASN A 132 0.01 -18.06 -12.42
N GLU A 133 0.51 -16.83 -12.24
CA GLU A 133 -0.10 -15.61 -12.79
C GLU A 133 0.46 -15.22 -14.18
N ASP A 134 1.66 -15.69 -14.56
CA ASP A 134 2.31 -15.37 -15.84
C ASP A 134 2.62 -16.64 -16.68
N GLU A 135 1.76 -16.92 -17.66
CA GLU A 135 1.92 -18.06 -18.59
C GLU A 135 3.20 -17.98 -19.43
N SER A 136 3.68 -16.78 -19.76
CA SER A 136 4.93 -16.62 -20.53
C SER A 136 6.14 -17.01 -19.69
N LEU A 137 6.20 -16.61 -18.43
CA LEU A 137 7.26 -17.04 -17.51
C LEU A 137 7.18 -18.54 -17.22
N LYS A 138 5.97 -19.09 -17.06
CA LYS A 138 5.75 -20.53 -16.87
C LYS A 138 6.30 -21.36 -18.04
N LYS A 139 6.05 -20.90 -19.28
CA LYS A 139 6.58 -21.52 -20.50
C LYS A 139 8.11 -21.47 -20.52
N LYS A 140 8.72 -20.30 -20.30
CA LYS A 140 10.19 -20.14 -20.24
C LYS A 140 10.84 -21.04 -19.19
N TYR A 141 10.22 -21.15 -18.01
CA TYR A 141 10.74 -22.02 -16.96
C TYR A 141 10.64 -23.52 -17.33
N SER A 142 9.58 -23.91 -18.04
CA SER A 142 9.42 -25.28 -18.56
C SER A 142 10.46 -25.61 -19.64
N GLU A 143 10.74 -24.67 -20.55
CA GLU A 143 11.79 -24.80 -21.57
C GLU A 143 13.16 -24.97 -20.90
N LEU A 144 13.51 -24.10 -19.94
CA LEU A 144 14.75 -24.20 -19.18
C LEU A 144 14.90 -25.57 -18.50
N LYS A 145 13.87 -26.08 -17.82
CA LYS A 145 13.91 -27.41 -17.19
C LYS A 145 14.15 -28.53 -18.20
N SER A 146 13.55 -28.43 -19.38
CA SER A 146 13.73 -29.40 -20.45
C SER A 146 15.17 -29.39 -20.98
N GLU A 147 15.77 -28.21 -21.16
CA GLU A 147 17.16 -28.06 -21.58
C GLU A 147 18.15 -28.58 -20.54
N LEU A 148 17.92 -28.27 -19.26
CA LEU A 148 18.78 -28.72 -18.17
C LEU A 148 18.81 -30.23 -18.04
N ILE A 149 17.69 -30.92 -18.27
CA ILE A 149 17.67 -32.38 -18.24
C ILE A 149 18.44 -32.99 -19.41
N LYS A 150 18.34 -32.41 -20.62
CA LYS A 150 19.15 -32.88 -21.75
C LYS A 150 20.65 -32.88 -21.39
N LYS A 151 21.10 -31.88 -20.62
CA LYS A 151 22.51 -31.73 -20.21
C LYS A 151 22.88 -32.50 -18.93
N HIS A 152 21.97 -32.59 -17.95
CA HIS A 152 22.26 -33.03 -16.58
C HIS A 152 21.31 -34.12 -16.05
N HIS A 153 20.74 -34.97 -16.92
CA HIS A 153 19.77 -36.01 -16.52
C HIS A 153 20.26 -36.98 -15.42
N ASN A 154 21.57 -37.14 -15.21
CA ASN A 154 22.16 -37.99 -14.17
C ASN A 154 22.82 -37.18 -13.03
N ASP A 155 22.63 -35.87 -13.01
CA ASP A 155 23.27 -34.95 -12.06
C ASP A 155 22.23 -33.99 -11.47
N LEU A 156 21.68 -34.38 -10.32
CA LEU A 156 20.66 -33.62 -9.62
C LEU A 156 21.17 -32.25 -9.14
N GLU A 157 22.45 -32.15 -8.80
CA GLU A 157 23.05 -30.93 -8.29
C GLU A 157 23.20 -29.90 -9.43
N SER A 158 23.75 -30.33 -10.57
CA SER A 158 23.83 -29.47 -11.77
C SER A 158 22.45 -29.09 -12.31
N TYR A 159 21.48 -30.01 -12.31
CA TYR A 159 20.10 -29.69 -12.67
C TYR A 159 19.48 -28.65 -11.71
N THR A 160 19.76 -28.75 -10.41
CA THR A 160 19.20 -27.85 -9.41
C THR A 160 19.82 -26.47 -9.50
N SER A 161 21.14 -26.38 -9.55
CA SER A 161 21.90 -25.13 -9.68
C SER A 161 21.62 -24.40 -10.99
N GLY A 162 21.42 -25.11 -12.10
CA GLY A 162 21.11 -24.51 -13.40
C GLY A 162 19.80 -23.71 -13.46
N LYS A 163 18.92 -23.85 -12.46
CA LYS A 163 17.67 -23.05 -12.34
C LYS A 163 17.88 -21.76 -11.55
N SER A 164 18.95 -21.66 -10.77
CA SER A 164 19.13 -20.62 -9.75
C SER A 164 19.16 -19.22 -10.35
N ASP A 165 19.81 -19.02 -11.50
CA ASP A 165 19.90 -17.70 -12.14
C ASP A 165 18.55 -17.21 -12.63
N PHE A 166 17.76 -18.10 -13.24
CA PHE A 166 16.41 -17.79 -13.70
C PHE A 166 15.50 -17.41 -12.52
N ILE A 167 15.46 -18.25 -11.49
CA ILE A 167 14.66 -18.01 -10.27
C ILE A 167 15.06 -16.68 -9.63
N SER A 168 16.37 -16.48 -9.42
CA SER A 168 16.90 -15.27 -8.80
C SER A 168 16.62 -14.03 -9.64
N SER A 169 16.68 -14.11 -10.98
CA SER A 169 16.38 -12.98 -11.86
C SER A 169 14.92 -12.51 -11.75
N ILE A 170 13.97 -13.47 -11.68
CA ILE A 170 12.55 -13.18 -11.54
C ILE A 170 12.27 -12.59 -10.16
N LEU A 171 12.77 -13.23 -9.09
CA LEU A 171 12.60 -12.72 -7.74
C LEU A 171 13.18 -11.31 -7.59
N ARG A 172 14.42 -11.06 -8.06
CA ARG A 172 15.02 -9.71 -8.02
C ARG A 172 14.16 -8.67 -8.71
N LYS A 173 13.62 -8.99 -9.90
CA LYS A 173 12.71 -8.09 -10.62
C LYS A 173 11.46 -7.78 -9.79
N GLU A 174 10.86 -8.81 -9.19
CA GLU A 174 9.65 -8.67 -8.38
C GLU A 174 9.89 -7.83 -7.12
N TYR A 175 10.98 -8.09 -6.40
CA TYR A 175 11.35 -7.32 -5.21
C TYR A 175 11.67 -5.87 -5.54
N SER A 176 12.32 -5.62 -6.69
CA SER A 176 12.56 -4.26 -7.16
C SER A 176 11.26 -3.55 -7.53
N LEU A 177 10.32 -4.26 -8.17
CA LEU A 177 9.04 -3.69 -8.59
C LEU A 177 8.20 -3.28 -7.38
N TYR A 178 8.20 -4.09 -6.32
CA TYR A 178 7.36 -3.82 -5.15
C TYR A 178 8.08 -3.16 -3.99
N ASP A 179 9.33 -2.73 -4.14
CA ASP A 179 10.10 -2.13 -3.06
C ASP A 179 9.38 -0.91 -2.43
N ALA A 180 9.68 -0.63 -1.15
CA ALA A 180 9.18 0.53 -0.43
C ALA A 180 9.48 1.84 -1.19
N THR A 181 10.62 1.91 -1.88
CA THR A 181 11.00 3.06 -2.70
C THR A 181 10.08 3.26 -3.91
N ASN A 182 9.72 2.18 -4.60
CA ASN A 182 8.82 2.28 -5.74
C ASN A 182 7.40 2.63 -5.28
N LEU A 183 6.98 2.06 -4.16
CA LEU A 183 5.70 2.37 -3.53
C LEU A 183 5.61 3.85 -3.13
N LEU A 184 6.68 4.42 -2.55
CA LEU A 184 6.78 5.85 -2.24
C LEU A 184 6.69 6.72 -3.50
N SER A 185 7.30 6.28 -4.60
CA SER A 185 7.28 7.01 -5.88
C SER A 185 5.87 7.06 -6.47
N HIS A 186 5.16 5.93 -6.48
CA HIS A 186 3.75 5.88 -6.83
C HIS A 186 2.88 6.72 -5.89
N GLN A 187 3.07 6.61 -4.57
CA GLN A 187 2.34 7.41 -3.58
C GLN A 187 2.40 8.91 -3.92
N ARG A 188 3.60 9.43 -4.21
CA ARG A 188 3.78 10.85 -4.54
C ARG A 188 3.16 11.21 -5.87
N ALA A 189 3.33 10.38 -6.90
CA ALA A 189 2.76 10.62 -8.23
C ALA A 189 1.22 10.69 -8.17
N GLU A 190 0.60 9.77 -7.44
CA GLU A 190 -0.85 9.72 -7.23
C GLU A 190 -1.36 10.95 -6.45
N LEU A 191 -0.71 11.29 -5.33
CA LEU A 191 -1.10 12.46 -4.54
C LEU A 191 -0.90 13.79 -5.30
N ASP A 192 0.15 13.90 -6.11
CA ASP A 192 0.37 15.07 -6.97
C ASP A 192 -0.71 15.19 -8.05
N MET A 193 -1.15 14.07 -8.65
CA MET A 193 -2.27 14.06 -9.60
C MET A 193 -3.59 14.42 -8.92
N ALA A 194 -3.86 13.89 -7.72
CA ALA A 194 -5.02 14.28 -6.92
C ALA A 194 -5.01 15.79 -6.64
N GLY A 195 -3.86 16.37 -6.28
CA GLY A 195 -3.70 17.81 -6.10
C GLY A 195 -3.95 18.63 -7.37
N LYS A 196 -3.54 18.15 -8.54
CA LYS A 196 -3.84 18.81 -9.83
C LYS A 196 -5.33 18.81 -10.14
N TYR A 197 -6.04 17.69 -9.92
CA TYR A 197 -7.48 17.64 -10.12
C TYR A 197 -8.25 18.46 -9.09
N GLN A 198 -7.75 18.58 -7.85
CA GLN A 198 -8.28 19.51 -6.85
C GLN A 198 -8.28 20.96 -7.37
N ILE A 199 -7.17 21.41 -7.97
CA ILE A 199 -7.11 22.76 -8.57
C ILE A 199 -8.15 22.90 -9.68
N LYS A 200 -8.26 21.91 -10.58
CA LYS A 200 -9.23 21.93 -11.68
C LYS A 200 -10.68 21.98 -11.18
N MET A 201 -11.01 21.25 -10.13
CA MET A 201 -12.32 21.34 -9.46
C MET A 201 -12.58 22.73 -8.91
N MET A 202 -11.62 23.31 -8.18
CA MET A 202 -11.77 24.65 -7.61
C MET A 202 -11.97 25.71 -8.70
N LEU A 203 -11.25 25.60 -9.83
CA LEU A 203 -11.43 26.48 -10.99
C LEU A 203 -12.80 26.31 -11.64
N ALA A 204 -13.29 25.08 -11.79
CA ALA A 204 -14.62 24.81 -12.32
C ALA A 204 -15.73 25.36 -11.40
N GLN A 205 -15.59 25.20 -10.08
CA GLN A 205 -16.51 25.80 -9.09
C GLN A 205 -16.51 27.32 -9.17
N PHE A 206 -15.32 27.93 -9.25
CA PHE A 206 -15.20 29.37 -9.37
C PHE A 206 -15.82 29.89 -10.68
N PHE A 207 -15.64 29.17 -11.80
CA PHE A 207 -16.29 29.52 -13.06
C PHE A 207 -17.82 29.39 -12.97
N LEU A 208 -18.33 28.33 -12.34
CA LEU A 208 -19.76 28.15 -12.10
C LEU A 208 -20.34 29.30 -11.24
N ALA A 209 -19.61 29.72 -10.22
CA ALA A 209 -19.96 30.88 -9.39
C ALA A 209 -20.13 32.16 -10.20
N ILE A 210 -19.18 32.43 -11.12
CA ILE A 210 -19.23 33.59 -12.01
C ILE A 210 -20.45 33.51 -12.93
N LEU A 211 -20.74 32.35 -13.52
CA LEU A 211 -21.93 32.15 -14.36
C LEU A 211 -23.22 32.41 -13.57
N SER A 212 -23.33 31.90 -12.35
CA SER A 212 -24.48 32.16 -11.49
C SER A 212 -24.60 33.64 -11.12
N ALA A 213 -23.51 34.31 -10.74
CA ALA A 213 -23.53 35.73 -10.39
C ALA A 213 -23.91 36.62 -11.58
N THR A 214 -23.37 36.33 -12.78
CA THR A 214 -23.66 37.09 -14.00
C THR A 214 -25.10 36.89 -14.49
N SER A 215 -25.68 35.71 -14.30
CA SER A 215 -27.08 35.42 -14.69
C SER A 215 -28.12 36.34 -14.03
N VAL A 216 -27.79 36.96 -12.89
CA VAL A 216 -28.69 37.88 -12.18
C VAL A 216 -28.98 39.15 -12.97
N TYR A 217 -28.04 39.58 -13.82
CA TYR A 217 -28.07 40.84 -14.56
C TYR A 217 -28.45 40.68 -16.04
N ILE A 218 -28.81 39.46 -16.47
CA ILE A 218 -29.19 39.16 -17.85
C ILE A 218 -30.71 39.02 -17.90
N ASP A 219 -31.38 39.92 -18.62
CA ASP A 219 -32.83 39.87 -18.82
C ASP A 219 -33.24 39.14 -20.12
N ASP A 220 -32.29 38.89 -21.02
CA ASP A 220 -32.55 38.20 -22.29
C ASP A 220 -32.58 36.67 -22.13
N ASN A 221 -33.70 36.07 -22.54
CA ASN A 221 -33.96 34.63 -22.41
C ASN A 221 -32.96 33.75 -23.17
N PHE A 222 -32.49 34.18 -24.34
CA PHE A 222 -31.53 33.41 -25.13
C PHE A 222 -30.17 33.36 -24.44
N PHE A 223 -29.69 34.51 -23.92
CA PHE A 223 -28.44 34.56 -23.18
C PHE A 223 -28.50 33.80 -21.85
N LEU A 224 -29.63 33.85 -21.13
CA LEU A 224 -29.85 33.04 -19.93
C LEU A 224 -29.75 31.53 -20.22
N LEU A 225 -30.32 31.08 -21.36
CA LEU A 225 -30.26 29.69 -21.76
C LEU A 225 -28.84 29.24 -22.11
N LEU A 226 -28.03 30.11 -22.74
CA LEU A 226 -26.61 29.87 -22.96
C LEU A 226 -25.82 29.74 -21.65
N VAL A 227 -26.05 30.64 -20.69
CA VAL A 227 -25.39 30.58 -19.37
C VAL A 227 -25.74 29.28 -18.65
N ALA A 228 -27.01 28.86 -18.69
CA ALA A 228 -27.44 27.58 -18.12
C ALA A 228 -26.75 26.39 -18.79
N PHE A 229 -26.64 26.38 -20.13
CA PHE A 229 -25.95 25.33 -20.88
C PHE A 229 -24.46 25.23 -20.49
N PHE A 230 -23.75 26.35 -20.41
CA PHE A 230 -22.35 26.37 -19.94
C PHE A 230 -22.22 25.93 -18.47
N GLY A 231 -23.19 26.27 -17.63
CA GLY A 231 -23.27 25.81 -16.24
C GLY A 231 -23.38 24.29 -16.13
N VAL A 232 -24.23 23.67 -16.95
CA VAL A 232 -24.37 22.20 -17.02
C VAL A 232 -23.06 21.55 -17.47
N ILE A 233 -22.44 22.06 -18.53
CA ILE A 233 -21.15 21.55 -19.03
C ILE A 233 -20.07 21.65 -17.95
N THR A 234 -19.99 22.79 -17.26
CA THR A 234 -19.01 23.02 -16.19
C THR A 234 -19.22 22.03 -15.04
N THR A 235 -20.47 21.77 -14.65
CA THR A 235 -20.82 20.78 -13.63
C THR A 235 -20.40 19.36 -14.04
N ILE A 236 -20.58 18.97 -15.30
CA ILE A 236 -20.12 17.66 -15.81
C ILE A 236 -18.59 17.54 -15.70
N PHE A 237 -17.85 18.59 -16.08
CA PHE A 237 -16.39 18.60 -15.91
C PHE A 237 -15.98 18.54 -14.44
N TRP A 238 -16.68 19.27 -13.57
CA TRP A 238 -16.44 19.24 -12.12
C TRP A 238 -16.62 17.84 -11.55
N LEU A 239 -17.74 17.16 -11.85
CA LEU A 239 -18.01 15.77 -11.43
C LEU A 239 -16.94 14.80 -11.95
N ARG A 240 -16.49 15.00 -13.20
CA ARG A 240 -15.40 14.19 -13.77
C ARG A 240 -14.09 14.40 -13.03
N PHE A 241 -13.75 15.65 -12.71
CA PHE A 241 -12.54 15.96 -11.95
C PHE A 241 -12.62 15.47 -10.51
N GLU A 242 -13.78 15.54 -9.86
CA GLU A 242 -14.02 14.97 -8.54
C GLU A 242 -13.74 13.47 -8.51
N HIS A 243 -14.34 12.72 -9.45
CA HIS A 243 -14.11 11.28 -9.53
C HIS A 243 -12.63 10.93 -9.76
N LEU A 244 -11.94 11.68 -10.64
CA LEU A 244 -10.50 11.48 -10.89
C LEU A 244 -9.65 11.84 -9.68
N GLN A 245 -9.97 12.95 -9.01
CA GLN A 245 -9.31 13.38 -7.77
C GLN A 245 -9.43 12.31 -6.69
N GLN A 246 -10.63 11.75 -6.48
CA GLN A 246 -10.89 10.77 -5.43
C GLN A 246 -10.15 9.46 -5.71
N ARG A 247 -10.16 9.01 -6.96
CA ARG A 247 -9.43 7.80 -7.38
C ARG A 247 -7.92 7.92 -7.11
N HIS A 248 -7.31 9.01 -7.56
CA HIS A 248 -5.88 9.26 -7.33
C HIS A 248 -5.57 9.40 -5.83
N ARG A 249 -6.45 10.08 -5.08
CA ARG A 249 -6.28 10.24 -3.63
C ARG A 249 -6.32 8.90 -2.89
N GLN A 250 -7.32 8.06 -3.18
CA GLN A 250 -7.46 6.73 -2.59
C GLN A 250 -6.26 5.84 -2.89
N ALA A 251 -5.76 5.87 -4.13
CA ALA A 251 -4.56 5.13 -4.52
C ALA A 251 -3.32 5.61 -3.75
N GLY A 252 -3.12 6.94 -3.66
CA GLY A 252 -2.05 7.53 -2.87
C GLY A 252 -2.12 7.18 -1.37
N ASP A 253 -3.31 7.23 -0.77
CA ASP A 253 -3.51 6.85 0.63
C ASP A 253 -3.29 5.34 0.86
N GLN A 254 -3.69 4.48 -0.08
CA GLN A 254 -3.37 3.05 -0.05
C GLN A 254 -1.86 2.80 -0.09
N ALA A 255 -1.14 3.49 -0.97
CA ALA A 255 0.31 3.39 -1.05
C ALA A 255 0.98 3.83 0.26
N ARG A 256 0.49 4.93 0.88
CA ARG A 256 0.97 5.41 2.18
C ARG A 256 0.80 4.36 3.28
N ARG A 257 -0.38 3.72 3.39
CA ARG A 257 -0.63 2.66 4.39
C ARG A 257 0.29 1.47 4.17
N ALA A 258 0.43 1.03 2.92
CA ALA A 258 1.31 -0.07 2.57
C ALA A 258 2.79 0.28 2.86
N LEU A 259 3.18 1.54 2.68
CA LEU A 259 4.53 2.02 2.99
C LEU A 259 4.83 1.96 4.49
N LEU A 260 3.88 2.37 5.34
CA LEU A 260 4.01 2.28 6.80
C LEU A 260 4.22 0.84 7.26
N ILE A 261 3.46 -0.11 6.72
CA ILE A 261 3.60 -1.53 7.06
C ILE A 261 4.94 -2.07 6.56
N LYS A 262 5.25 -1.84 5.27
CA LYS A 262 6.43 -2.42 4.62
C LYS A 262 7.74 -1.87 5.17
N ASN A 263 7.82 -0.55 5.35
CA ASN A 263 9.03 0.11 5.84
C ASN A 263 9.06 0.25 7.37
N GLY A 264 7.92 0.49 8.01
CA GLY A 264 7.82 0.64 9.46
C GLY A 264 7.91 -0.70 10.20
N LEU A 265 7.18 -1.72 9.78
CA LEU A 265 7.11 -3.03 10.46
C LEU A 265 7.88 -4.16 9.76
N LYS A 266 8.56 -3.89 8.64
CA LYS A 266 9.12 -4.93 7.75
C LYS A 266 8.04 -5.88 7.21
N GLY A 267 6.80 -5.40 7.11
CA GLY A 267 5.68 -6.22 6.68
C GLY A 267 5.88 -6.75 5.27
N VAL A 268 5.65 -8.05 5.10
CA VAL A 268 5.72 -8.73 3.81
C VAL A 268 4.28 -8.92 3.32
N PHE A 269 3.99 -8.39 2.13
CA PHE A 269 2.72 -8.61 1.47
C PHE A 269 2.81 -9.82 0.55
N SER A 270 1.70 -10.57 0.45
CA SER A 270 1.58 -11.63 -0.56
C SER A 270 1.61 -11.04 -1.98
N ASN A 271 1.93 -11.85 -3.00
CA ASN A 271 2.00 -11.37 -4.38
C ASN A 271 0.66 -10.74 -4.82
N LYS A 272 -0.43 -11.43 -4.52
CA LYS A 272 -1.80 -10.96 -4.79
C LYS A 272 -2.09 -9.60 -4.19
N GLN A 273 -1.61 -9.34 -2.95
CA GLN A 273 -1.76 -8.04 -2.31
C GLN A 273 -0.90 -6.96 -3.00
N ASN A 274 0.36 -7.26 -3.35
CA ASN A 274 1.20 -6.32 -4.09
C ASN A 274 0.58 -5.95 -5.44
N VAL A 275 0.12 -6.94 -6.22
CA VAL A 275 -0.58 -6.72 -7.49
C VAL A 275 -1.83 -5.85 -7.29
N SER A 276 -2.64 -6.14 -6.28
CA SER A 276 -3.85 -5.38 -5.97
C SER A 276 -3.57 -3.92 -5.62
N ILE A 277 -2.52 -3.65 -4.84
CA ILE A 277 -2.08 -2.29 -4.50
C ILE A 277 -1.65 -1.55 -5.77
N TYR A 278 -0.79 -2.16 -6.59
CA TYR A 278 -0.21 -1.51 -7.76
C TYR A 278 -1.19 -1.32 -8.92
N LYS A 279 -2.21 -2.18 -9.03
CA LYS A 279 -3.26 -2.08 -10.06
C LYS A 279 -4.03 -0.75 -10.01
N ASN A 280 -4.12 -0.14 -8.82
CA ASN A 280 -4.84 1.12 -8.64
C ASN A 280 -4.01 2.34 -9.05
N PHE A 281 -2.70 2.19 -9.23
CA PHE A 281 -1.82 3.26 -9.68
C PHE A 281 -2.00 3.51 -11.18
N THR A 282 -2.21 4.78 -11.53
CA THR A 282 -2.42 5.25 -12.90
C THR A 282 -1.55 6.45 -13.25
N ALA A 283 -0.99 7.13 -12.24
CA ALA A 283 -0.06 8.22 -12.44
C ALA A 283 1.30 7.68 -12.92
N SER A 284 1.87 8.32 -13.93
CA SER A 284 3.25 8.06 -14.36
C SER A 284 4.23 8.48 -13.27
N ILE A 285 5.18 7.61 -12.94
CA ILE A 285 6.30 7.95 -12.07
C ILE A 285 7.33 8.75 -12.88
N ASP A 286 7.87 9.80 -12.27
CA ASP A 286 9.02 10.54 -12.79
C ASP A 286 10.29 9.81 -12.29
N ASP A 287 11.24 9.48 -13.18
CA ASP A 287 12.45 8.64 -12.94
C ASP A 287 13.45 9.21 -11.91
N LYS A 288 13.06 10.24 -11.16
CA LYS A 288 13.85 10.73 -10.02
C LYS A 288 13.82 9.67 -8.94
N ASN A 289 14.89 8.88 -8.87
CA ASN A 289 15.22 7.93 -7.81
C ASN A 289 15.03 8.57 -6.42
N LEU A 290 13.80 8.51 -5.92
CA LEU A 290 13.49 8.81 -4.54
C LEU A 290 14.16 7.74 -3.70
N SER A 291 14.74 8.11 -2.58
CA SER A 291 15.28 7.14 -1.63
C SER A 291 14.41 7.15 -0.38
N ILE A 292 13.88 5.98 -0.03
CA ILE A 292 13.13 5.79 1.22
C ILE A 292 13.94 6.22 2.44
N ASP A 293 15.27 6.04 2.38
CA ASP A 293 16.19 6.40 3.46
C ASP A 293 16.26 7.91 3.66
N THR A 294 16.00 8.70 2.62
CA THR A 294 15.96 10.16 2.71
C THR A 294 14.57 10.72 3.03
N TYR A 295 13.54 9.89 2.94
CA TYR A 295 12.15 10.33 3.11
C TYR A 295 11.75 10.44 4.58
N PHE A 296 12.02 9.40 5.38
CA PHE A 296 11.80 9.44 6.83
C PHE A 296 13.10 9.80 7.56
N SER A 297 12.98 10.65 8.57
CA SER A 297 14.09 11.06 9.43
C SER A 297 14.61 9.91 10.31
N THR A 298 13.74 8.96 10.70
CA THR A 298 14.12 7.81 11.51
C THR A 298 15.06 6.86 10.78
N LYS A 299 16.15 6.49 11.46
CA LYS A 299 17.15 5.49 11.02
C LYS A 299 17.06 4.18 11.79
N LYS A 300 16.04 4.02 12.64
CA LYS A 300 15.82 2.78 13.40
C LYS A 300 15.54 1.62 12.44
N THR A 301 15.92 0.41 12.83
CA THR A 301 15.53 -0.79 12.09
C THR A 301 14.00 -0.94 12.13
N PRO A 302 13.38 -1.54 11.10
CA PRO A 302 11.95 -1.82 11.11
C PRO A 302 11.48 -2.52 12.39
N GLY A 303 10.35 -2.06 12.94
CA GLY A 303 9.74 -2.48 14.20
C GLY A 303 8.75 -1.42 14.70
N TYR A 304 8.06 -1.70 15.81
CA TYR A 304 7.02 -0.81 16.36
C TYR A 304 7.55 0.60 16.69
N GLN A 305 8.79 0.71 17.15
CA GLN A 305 9.45 2.01 17.35
C GLN A 305 9.58 2.81 16.04
N ARG A 306 10.12 2.19 14.97
CA ARG A 306 10.29 2.86 13.67
C ARG A 306 8.95 3.30 13.11
N LEU A 307 7.93 2.43 13.17
CA LEU A 307 6.58 2.77 12.73
C LEU A 307 6.02 3.98 13.48
N THR A 308 6.20 4.03 14.80
CA THR A 308 5.74 5.14 15.64
C THR A 308 6.44 6.45 15.26
N GLU A 309 7.76 6.44 15.09
CA GLU A 309 8.54 7.62 14.64
C GLU A 309 8.14 8.07 13.21
N MET A 310 7.81 7.13 12.33
CA MET A 310 7.29 7.45 10.98
C MET A 310 5.90 8.11 11.02
N ILE A 311 5.01 7.62 11.90
CA ILE A 311 3.68 8.21 12.12
C ILE A 311 3.82 9.59 12.75
N GLU A 312 4.73 9.76 13.71
CA GLU A 312 5.02 11.03 14.38
C GLU A 312 5.43 12.10 13.36
N GLU A 313 6.43 11.79 12.53
CA GLU A 313 6.87 12.68 11.46
C GLU A 313 5.72 12.99 10.51
N SER A 314 5.04 11.98 9.99
CA SER A 314 3.95 12.20 9.03
C SER A 314 2.80 13.04 9.63
N SER A 315 2.49 12.85 10.91
CA SER A 315 1.46 13.59 11.66
C SER A 315 1.86 15.05 11.86
N TYR A 316 3.11 15.32 12.24
CA TYR A 316 3.63 16.67 12.43
C TYR A 316 3.47 17.51 11.16
N TRP A 317 3.92 16.96 10.02
CA TRP A 317 3.89 17.67 8.75
C TRP A 317 2.44 17.88 8.29
N THR A 318 1.59 16.87 8.44
CA THR A 318 0.18 16.98 8.06
C THR A 318 -0.54 18.01 8.91
N CYS A 319 -0.38 17.99 10.24
CA CYS A 319 -0.99 18.96 11.15
C CYS A 319 -0.63 20.41 10.77
N ALA A 320 0.65 20.68 10.51
CA ALA A 320 1.10 22.01 10.12
C ALA A 320 0.46 22.48 8.79
N LEU A 321 0.33 21.59 7.82
CA LEU A 321 -0.32 21.89 6.54
C LEU A 321 -1.83 22.11 6.69
N GLN A 322 -2.52 21.31 7.50
CA GLN A 322 -3.96 21.48 7.74
C GLN A 322 -4.25 22.78 8.50
N LYS A 323 -3.45 23.10 9.51
CA LYS A 323 -3.56 24.37 10.25
C LYS A 323 -3.35 25.58 9.34
N THR A 324 -2.38 25.50 8.42
CA THR A 324 -2.15 26.56 7.42
C THR A 324 -3.31 26.65 6.43
N SER A 325 -3.81 25.50 5.97
CA SER A 325 -4.95 25.44 5.05
C SER A 325 -6.21 26.04 5.67
N ALA A 326 -6.51 25.73 6.94
CA ALA A 326 -7.63 26.31 7.68
C ALA A 326 -7.57 27.85 7.73
N LYS A 327 -6.39 28.41 8.05
CA LYS A 327 -6.18 29.87 8.10
C LYS A 327 -6.40 30.54 6.74
N ILE A 328 -5.91 29.93 5.67
CA ILE A 328 -6.08 30.45 4.32
C ILE A 328 -7.55 30.40 3.89
N MET A 329 -8.25 29.31 4.18
CA MET A 329 -9.69 29.21 3.90
C MET A 329 -10.51 30.20 4.72
N LEU A 330 -10.16 30.43 5.99
CA LEU A 330 -10.81 31.45 6.81
C LEU A 330 -10.63 32.85 6.22
N LEU A 331 -9.41 33.19 5.78
CA LEU A 331 -9.13 34.46 5.11
C LEU A 331 -9.94 34.59 3.81
N PHE A 332 -9.96 33.55 2.99
CA PHE A 332 -10.71 33.52 1.75
C PHE A 332 -12.22 33.69 1.97
N LEU A 333 -12.80 32.97 2.94
CA LEU A 333 -14.21 33.10 3.30
C LEU A 333 -14.53 34.51 3.82
N SER A 334 -13.62 35.10 4.62
CA SER A 334 -13.77 36.46 5.12
C SER A 334 -13.77 37.49 3.99
N LEU A 335 -12.90 37.32 2.98
CA LEU A 335 -12.85 38.18 1.80
C LEU A 335 -14.11 38.02 0.93
N LEU A 336 -14.60 36.80 0.76
CA LEU A 336 -15.83 36.52 0.01
C LEU A 336 -17.06 37.14 0.69
N LEU A 337 -17.13 37.09 2.02
CA LEU A 337 -18.17 37.77 2.80
C LEU A 337 -18.06 39.30 2.68
N LEU A 338 -16.85 39.86 2.72
CA LEU A 338 -16.64 41.30 2.53
C LEU A 338 -17.08 41.75 1.13
N LEU A 339 -16.71 41.01 0.09
CA LEU A 339 -17.12 41.28 -1.29
C LEU A 339 -18.65 41.28 -1.42
N PHE A 340 -19.33 40.34 -0.76
CA PHE A 340 -20.78 40.30 -0.73
C PHE A 340 -21.41 41.52 -0.07
N ILE A 341 -20.87 41.96 1.07
CA ILE A 341 -21.33 43.18 1.75
C ILE A 341 -21.15 44.39 0.82
N ILE A 342 -20.03 44.48 0.09
CA ILE A 342 -19.77 45.55 -0.87
C ILE A 342 -20.76 45.51 -2.04
N ILE A 343 -20.98 44.33 -2.65
CA ILE A 343 -21.94 44.18 -3.76
C ILE A 343 -23.35 44.56 -3.31
N GLY A 344 -23.76 44.10 -2.12
CA GLY A 344 -25.05 44.47 -1.52
C GLY A 344 -25.19 45.97 -1.28
N TRP A 345 -24.14 46.62 -0.78
CA TRP A 345 -24.09 48.07 -0.58
C TRP A 345 -24.14 48.85 -1.90
N VAL A 346 -23.33 48.49 -2.88
CA VAL A 346 -23.33 49.17 -4.19
C VAL A 346 -24.71 49.06 -4.84
N SER A 347 -25.31 47.86 -4.79
CA SER A 347 -26.65 47.61 -5.33
C SER A 347 -27.73 48.45 -4.65
N SER A 348 -27.56 48.79 -3.36
CA SER A 348 -28.53 49.62 -2.63
C SER A 348 -28.39 51.13 -2.92
N VAL A 349 -27.21 51.60 -3.32
CA VAL A 349 -26.96 53.03 -3.59
C VAL A 349 -27.35 53.44 -5.01
N THR A 350 -27.30 52.54 -6.00
CA THR A 350 -27.60 52.83 -7.41
C THR A 350 -29.10 52.90 -7.78
N ILE A 351 -30.01 53.12 -6.83
CA ILE A 351 -31.46 52.90 -7.04
C ILE A 351 -32.19 54.05 -7.77
N GLN A 352 -32.83 53.70 -8.90
CA GLN A 352 -34.16 54.17 -9.35
C GLN A 352 -34.98 52.93 -9.80
N SER A 353 -36.30 52.88 -9.54
CA SER A 353 -37.13 51.64 -9.59
C SER A 353 -37.32 51.06 -11.00
N PRO A 354 -37.20 49.73 -11.23
CA PRO A 354 -37.61 48.64 -10.32
C PRO A 354 -36.45 47.67 -9.94
N THR A 355 -36.01 47.69 -8.67
CA THR A 355 -34.72 47.07 -8.26
C THR A 355 -34.77 46.10 -7.07
N ILE A 356 -35.94 45.88 -6.42
CA ILE A 356 -36.07 44.93 -5.30
C ILE A 356 -35.80 43.48 -5.75
N PHE A 357 -36.27 43.10 -6.94
CA PHE A 357 -36.03 41.77 -7.50
C PHE A 357 -34.55 41.49 -7.78
N SER A 358 -33.78 42.49 -8.20
CA SER A 358 -32.34 42.34 -8.46
C SER A 358 -31.53 42.14 -7.17
N ILE A 359 -31.91 42.84 -6.09
CA ILE A 359 -31.31 42.61 -4.76
C ILE A 359 -31.62 41.19 -4.27
N ALA A 360 -32.88 40.75 -4.36
CA ALA A 360 -33.28 39.40 -3.97
C ALA A 360 -32.55 38.32 -4.78
N ARG A 361 -32.42 38.49 -6.10
CA ARG A 361 -31.68 37.56 -6.97
C ARG A 361 -30.18 37.54 -6.65
N THR A 362 -29.57 38.68 -6.34
CA THR A 362 -28.15 38.75 -5.94
C THR A 362 -27.91 38.04 -4.60
N LEU A 363 -28.79 38.24 -3.62
CA LEU A 363 -28.75 37.55 -2.33
C LEU A 363 -28.91 36.03 -2.51
N ILE A 364 -29.88 35.58 -3.32
CA ILE A 364 -30.10 34.16 -3.60
C ILE A 364 -28.89 33.56 -4.33
N ALA A 365 -28.36 34.23 -5.36
CA ALA A 365 -27.19 33.76 -6.09
C ALA A 365 -25.95 33.62 -5.17
N PHE A 366 -25.78 34.54 -4.22
CA PHE A 366 -24.72 34.45 -3.22
C PHE A 366 -24.94 33.30 -2.22
N LEU A 367 -26.16 33.11 -1.71
CA LEU A 367 -26.47 31.99 -0.82
C LEU A 367 -26.25 30.64 -1.52
N ILE A 368 -26.65 30.54 -2.78
CA ILE A 368 -26.40 29.36 -3.62
C ILE A 368 -24.89 29.17 -3.83
N LEU A 369 -24.12 30.24 -4.07
CA LEU A 369 -22.66 30.16 -4.16
C LEU A 369 -22.03 29.64 -2.86
N LEU A 370 -22.43 30.18 -1.72
CA LEU A 370 -21.87 29.80 -0.42
C LEU A 370 -22.23 28.35 -0.05
N LEU A 371 -23.44 27.91 -0.38
CA LEU A 371 -23.89 26.53 -0.17
C LEU A 371 -23.27 25.54 -1.16
N SER A 372 -23.15 25.91 -2.44
CA SER A 372 -22.65 25.01 -3.50
C SER A 372 -21.13 24.81 -3.48
N SER A 373 -20.39 25.78 -2.95
CA SER A 373 -18.92 25.73 -2.91
C SER A 373 -18.35 24.99 -1.70
N ASP A 374 -19.17 24.70 -0.69
CA ASP A 374 -18.80 24.04 0.58
C ASP A 374 -17.51 24.58 1.23
N TYR A 375 -17.16 25.86 1.02
CA TYR A 375 -15.93 26.43 1.58
C TYR A 375 -15.93 26.38 3.11
N LEU A 376 -17.10 26.56 3.72
CA LEU A 376 -17.27 26.47 5.17
C LEU A 376 -17.05 25.03 5.66
N GLY A 377 -17.63 24.02 4.99
CA GLY A 377 -17.44 22.61 5.36
C GLY A 377 -15.98 22.17 5.20
N VAL A 378 -15.32 22.59 4.12
CA VAL A 378 -13.88 22.35 3.93
C VAL A 378 -13.03 23.01 5.02
N MET A 379 -13.32 24.28 5.37
CA MET A 379 -12.63 24.98 6.46
C MET A 379 -12.81 24.26 7.81
N LEU A 380 -14.04 23.89 8.17
CA LEU A 380 -14.34 23.15 9.39
C LEU A 380 -13.64 21.78 9.39
N SER A 381 -13.58 21.13 8.23
CA SER A 381 -12.87 19.86 8.05
C SER A 381 -11.36 20.01 8.28
N TYR A 382 -10.74 21.13 7.88
CA TYR A 382 -9.34 21.41 8.21
C TYR A 382 -9.11 21.58 9.72
N PHE A 383 -10.01 22.27 10.42
CA PHE A 383 -9.94 22.41 11.88
C PHE A 383 -10.10 21.07 12.59
N ASN A 384 -11.10 20.28 12.19
CA ASN A 384 -11.34 18.95 12.73
C ASN A 384 -10.14 18.02 12.49
N ALA A 385 -9.58 18.02 11.29
CA ALA A 385 -8.36 17.26 10.97
C ALA A 385 -7.17 17.68 11.85
N THR A 386 -6.98 18.99 12.06
CA THR A 386 -5.91 19.52 12.92
C THR A 386 -6.07 19.00 14.35
N LYS A 387 -7.29 19.01 14.89
CA LYS A 387 -7.59 18.49 16.23
C LYS A 387 -7.28 17.00 16.33
N THR A 388 -7.85 16.19 15.45
CA THR A 388 -7.65 14.73 15.47
C THR A 388 -6.18 14.33 15.30
N ILE A 389 -5.42 15.01 14.43
CA ILE A 389 -3.99 14.72 14.25
C ILE A 389 -3.17 15.17 15.48
N THR A 390 -3.59 16.24 16.17
CA THR A 390 -2.96 16.65 17.44
C THR A 390 -3.18 15.60 18.52
N ASP A 391 -4.39 15.03 18.63
CA ASP A 391 -4.69 13.94 19.57
C ASP A 391 -3.82 12.69 19.30
N ILE A 392 -3.59 12.36 18.01
CA ILE A 392 -2.66 11.28 17.61
C ILE A 392 -1.24 11.59 18.07
N PHE A 393 -0.80 12.84 17.93
CA PHE A 393 0.52 13.27 18.32
C PHE A 393 0.76 13.17 19.83
N GLU A 394 -0.22 13.56 20.66
CA GLU A 394 -0.14 13.44 22.12
C GLU A 394 -0.05 11.97 22.58
N ARG A 395 -0.75 11.05 21.89
CA ARG A 395 -0.71 9.61 22.20
C ARG A 395 0.66 8.97 21.95
N ILE A 396 1.46 9.52 21.05
CA ILE A 396 2.80 8.99 20.74
C ILE A 396 3.72 9.06 21.96
N GLU A 397 3.62 10.12 22.77
CA GLU A 397 4.41 10.26 24.00
C GLU A 397 4.07 9.16 25.02
N GLY A 398 2.78 8.80 25.15
CA GLY A 398 2.33 7.72 26.03
C GLY A 398 2.80 6.33 25.58
N ILE A 399 2.86 6.09 24.27
CA ILE A 399 3.33 4.83 23.68
C ILE A 399 4.82 4.65 23.90
N GLU A 400 5.59 5.74 23.77
CA GLU A 400 7.02 5.74 24.04
C GLU A 400 7.31 5.35 25.50
N GLY A 401 6.55 5.88 26.46
CA GLY A 401 6.67 5.51 27.88
C GLY A 401 6.38 4.04 28.20
N ARG A 402 5.67 3.32 27.31
CA ARG A 402 5.36 1.89 27.42
C ARG A 402 6.26 1.01 26.55
N ASN A 403 7.36 1.55 26.02
CA ASN A 403 8.30 0.83 25.17
C ASN A 403 7.65 0.24 23.90
N TYR A 404 6.76 1.00 23.25
CA TYR A 404 6.21 0.67 21.93
C TYR A 404 5.48 -0.68 21.87
N LEU A 405 4.62 -0.97 22.85
CA LEU A 405 3.76 -2.16 22.85
C LEU A 405 3.01 -2.31 21.52
N GLU A 406 3.03 -3.53 20.98
CA GLU A 406 2.42 -3.86 19.68
C GLU A 406 0.99 -3.35 19.55
N ALA A 407 0.13 -3.68 20.51
CA ALA A 407 -1.28 -3.32 20.48
C ALA A 407 -1.49 -1.80 20.43
N ASP A 408 -0.72 -1.04 21.21
CA ASP A 408 -0.82 0.42 21.27
C ASP A 408 -0.36 1.04 19.94
N VAL A 409 0.72 0.51 19.33
CA VAL A 409 1.26 1.01 18.06
C VAL A 409 0.37 0.67 16.88
N LEU A 410 -0.22 -0.54 16.83
CA LEU A 410 -1.16 -0.93 15.78
C LEU A 410 -2.46 -0.12 15.88
N LEU A 411 -2.95 0.14 17.09
CA LEU A 411 -4.11 1.02 17.30
C LEU A 411 -3.80 2.45 16.87
N LEU A 412 -2.63 2.99 17.24
CA LEU A 412 -2.17 4.31 16.78
C LEU A 412 -2.13 4.38 15.25
N MET A 413 -1.57 3.37 14.59
CA MET A 413 -1.51 3.32 13.13
C MET A 413 -2.91 3.29 12.51
N SER A 414 -3.83 2.51 13.07
CA SER A 414 -5.23 2.45 12.63
C SER A 414 -5.90 3.82 12.72
N ASP A 415 -5.81 4.46 13.89
CA ASP A 415 -6.44 5.76 14.13
C ASP A 415 -5.80 6.87 13.29
N TYR A 416 -4.48 6.82 13.12
CA TYR A 416 -3.76 7.71 12.20
C TYR A 416 -4.28 7.57 10.77
N ASN A 417 -4.47 6.35 10.28
CA ASN A 417 -5.00 6.14 8.94
C ASN A 417 -6.42 6.67 8.78
N ALA A 418 -7.30 6.41 9.75
CA ALA A 418 -8.66 6.93 9.76
C ALA A 418 -8.68 8.47 9.77
N ALA A 419 -7.81 9.10 10.57
CA ALA A 419 -7.70 10.56 10.63
C ALA A 419 -7.24 11.16 9.31
N ILE A 420 -6.24 10.57 8.65
CA ILE A 420 -5.72 11.06 7.37
C ILE A 420 -6.74 10.89 6.24
N GLU A 421 -7.46 9.77 6.20
CA GLU A 421 -8.47 9.50 5.15
C GLU A 421 -9.71 10.39 5.29
N LYS A 422 -10.08 10.74 6.52
CA LYS A 422 -11.15 11.71 6.79
C LYS A 422 -10.70 13.16 6.54
N SER A 423 -9.40 13.42 6.54
CA SER A 423 -8.87 14.77 6.40
C SER A 423 -9.06 15.28 4.97
N PRO A 424 -9.47 16.55 4.79
CA PRO A 424 -9.50 17.16 3.48
C PRO A 424 -8.08 17.22 2.88
N ASN A 425 -8.00 17.23 1.55
CA ASN A 425 -6.74 17.45 0.87
C ASN A 425 -6.15 18.80 1.28
N THR A 426 -4.86 18.82 1.60
CA THR A 426 -4.15 20.07 1.88
C THR A 426 -4.21 20.96 0.64
N LEU A 427 -4.26 22.28 0.85
CA LEU A 427 -4.34 23.19 -0.29
C LEU A 427 -3.12 22.97 -1.21
N PRO A 428 -3.34 22.87 -2.53
CA PRO A 428 -2.26 22.66 -3.49
C PRO A 428 -1.16 23.71 -3.34
N CYS A 429 0.08 23.32 -3.67
CA CYS A 429 1.28 24.17 -3.58
C CYS A 429 1.76 24.56 -2.18
N LEU A 430 0.93 24.48 -1.12
CA LEU A 430 1.35 24.86 0.24
C LEU A 430 2.60 24.13 0.72
N TYR A 431 2.65 22.81 0.49
CA TYR A 431 3.84 22.04 0.85
C TYR A 431 5.09 22.55 0.13
N LYS A 432 5.00 22.85 -1.18
CA LYS A 432 6.14 23.33 -1.98
C LYS A 432 6.64 24.69 -1.48
N ILE A 433 5.73 25.56 -1.04
CA ILE A 433 6.05 26.88 -0.49
C ILE A 433 6.67 26.76 0.91
N ASN A 434 6.08 25.92 1.77
CA ASN A 434 6.43 25.88 3.19
C ASN A 434 7.48 24.82 3.55
N ASN A 435 7.88 23.94 2.63
CA ASN A 435 8.79 22.81 2.88
C ASN A 435 10.05 23.22 3.68
N LYS A 436 10.77 24.27 3.24
CA LYS A 436 12.01 24.71 3.92
C LYS A 436 11.75 25.09 5.37
N SER A 437 10.65 25.80 5.64
CA SER A 437 10.26 26.20 6.98
C SER A 437 9.84 25.00 7.82
N LEU A 438 8.99 24.12 7.27
CA LEU A 438 8.52 22.92 7.95
C LEU A 438 9.66 21.99 8.34
N THR A 439 10.62 21.79 7.42
CA THR A 439 11.83 20.99 7.69
C THR A 439 12.65 21.59 8.83
N LYS A 440 12.75 22.92 8.90
CA LYS A 440 13.47 23.61 9.99
C LYS A 440 12.74 23.42 11.33
N GLU A 441 11.42 23.58 11.36
CA GLU A 441 10.62 23.40 12.58
C GLU A 441 10.62 21.95 13.07
N TRP A 442 10.54 20.98 12.15
CA TRP A 442 10.68 19.56 12.48
C TRP A 442 12.01 19.24 13.16
N ARG A 443 13.12 19.76 12.61
CA ARG A 443 14.46 19.57 13.23
C ARG A 443 14.54 20.16 14.64
N ARG A 444 13.93 21.32 14.87
CA ARG A 444 13.86 21.92 16.22
C ARG A 444 13.03 21.06 17.16
N TYR A 445 11.87 20.59 16.70
CA TYR A 445 11.00 19.71 17.47
C TYR A 445 11.76 18.45 17.95
N ILE A 446 12.42 17.74 17.02
CA ILE A 446 13.20 16.54 17.35
C ILE A 446 14.36 16.86 18.29
N HIS A 447 15.07 17.98 18.08
CA HIS A 447 16.15 18.39 18.98
C HIS A 447 15.65 18.62 20.41
N HIS A 448 14.53 19.33 20.58
CA HIS A 448 13.93 19.54 21.90
C HIS A 448 13.43 18.24 22.53
N LYS A 449 12.80 17.36 21.75
CA LYS A 449 12.34 16.05 22.21
C LYS A 449 13.50 15.21 22.73
N ASN A 450 14.62 15.17 22.01
CA ASN A 450 15.80 14.43 22.43
C ASN A 450 16.44 15.01 23.70
N ASN A 451 16.52 16.33 23.82
CA ASN A 451 17.07 16.98 25.01
C ASN A 451 16.22 16.73 26.27
N ARG A 452 14.90 16.59 26.13
CA ARG A 452 14.00 16.21 27.22
C ARG A 452 14.21 14.77 27.71
N LYS A 453 14.79 13.88 26.89
CA LYS A 453 15.07 12.48 27.26
C LYS A 453 16.41 12.30 27.96
N THR A 454 17.31 13.26 27.81
CA THR A 454 18.67 13.24 28.40
C THR A 454 18.75 13.92 29.77
N LEU A 455 17.69 14.61 30.18
CA LEU A 455 17.47 15.18 31.51
C LEU A 455 16.58 14.24 32.30
#